data_AF-A0A2A8DQ81-F1
#
_entry.id   AF-A0A2A8DQ81-F1
#
_cell.length_a   1.000
_cell.length_b   1.000
_cell.length_c   1.000
_cell.angle_alpha   90.00
_cell.angle_beta   90.00
_cell.angle_gamma   90.00
#
_symmetry.space_group_name_H-M   'P 1'
#
loop_
_entity.id
_entity.type
_entity.pdbx_description
1 polymer ?
#
loop_
_entity_poly.entity_id
_entity_poly.type
_entity_poly.pdbx_seq_one_letter_code
_entity_poly.pdbx_strand_id
1 'polypeptide(L)'
;MSKIPVLEIFGPTIQGEGMVIGQKTMFIRTAGCDYSCSWCDSAFTWDGSAKQQVRQMAPEEIWNELVEIGGENFSHVTISGGNPVLLKNIQFLITVLKENGIRTAIETQGSKWQEWLLQIEEVTISPKPPSSKMKTDFIMLDSIIRKLERKDFSLKVVVFEDYDFEYAVKVHKRYPHVPFFLQVGNDDTKTMDDAALIKNLLQKYERLIEKTVQCKEMNDAKVLPQLHALVWGNKRGV
;
A
#
# COMPACT_ATOMS: atom_id res chain seq x y z
N MET A 1 0.04 -25.64 10.31
CA MET A 1 0.69 -24.47 9.68
C MET A 1 0.29 -23.20 10.44
N SER A 2 1.12 -22.15 10.44
CA SER A 2 0.85 -20.91 11.19
C SER A 2 -0.18 -20.04 10.46
N LYS A 3 -1.27 -19.69 11.14
CA LYS A 3 -2.41 -18.92 10.58
C LYS A 3 -2.11 -17.43 10.45
N ILE A 4 -2.61 -16.82 9.38
CA ILE A 4 -2.49 -15.40 9.04
C ILE A 4 -3.74 -14.66 9.53
N PRO A 5 -3.60 -13.51 10.24
CA PRO A 5 -4.73 -12.68 10.64
C PRO A 5 -5.26 -11.87 9.46
N VAL A 6 -6.36 -12.33 8.85
CA VAL A 6 -7.00 -11.68 7.68
C VAL A 6 -8.26 -10.94 8.10
N LEU A 7 -8.43 -9.71 7.62
CA LEU A 7 -9.64 -8.91 7.79
C LEU A 7 -10.51 -8.91 6.53
N GLU A 8 -9.90 -8.73 5.36
CA GLU A 8 -10.64 -8.65 4.10
C GLU A 8 -9.96 -9.51 3.03
N ILE A 9 -10.78 -10.19 2.23
CA ILE A 9 -10.41 -10.77 0.94
C ILE A 9 -11.47 -10.30 -0.05
N PHE A 10 -11.07 -9.65 -1.14
CA PHE A 10 -12.01 -9.11 -2.13
C PHE A 10 -11.36 -8.95 -3.49
N GLY A 11 -12.20 -8.68 -4.50
CA GLY A 11 -11.83 -8.54 -5.90
C GLY A 11 -12.65 -9.47 -6.81
N PRO A 12 -12.29 -9.63 -8.09
CA PRO A 12 -11.23 -8.88 -8.77
C PRO A 12 -11.59 -7.40 -8.86
N THR A 13 -10.62 -6.54 -8.55
CA THR A 13 -10.70 -5.09 -8.74
C THR A 13 -9.43 -4.59 -9.42
N ILE A 14 -9.15 -3.28 -9.41
CA ILE A 14 -7.91 -2.67 -9.89
C ILE A 14 -7.06 -2.17 -8.72
N GLN A 15 -5.74 -2.29 -8.82
CA GLN A 15 -4.82 -1.57 -7.95
C GLN A 15 -5.03 -0.07 -8.20
N GLY A 16 -5.41 0.68 -7.16
CA GLY A 16 -5.70 2.09 -7.29
C GLY A 16 -4.48 3.01 -7.16
N GLU A 17 -3.31 2.47 -6.83
CA GLU A 17 -2.15 3.26 -6.39
C GLU A 17 -0.80 2.72 -6.91
N GLY A 18 0.22 3.58 -6.86
CA GLY A 18 1.62 3.17 -6.95
C GLY A 18 2.05 2.58 -8.30
N MET A 19 3.06 1.70 -8.25
CA MET A 19 3.79 1.22 -9.43
C MET A 19 2.98 0.37 -10.40
N VAL A 20 1.89 -0.25 -9.94
CA VAL A 20 1.00 -1.08 -10.77
C VAL A 20 -0.44 -0.57 -10.78
N ILE A 21 -0.62 0.75 -10.65
CA ILE A 21 -1.93 1.40 -10.79
C ILE A 21 -2.67 0.94 -12.05
N GLY A 22 -3.95 0.55 -11.91
CA GLY A 22 -4.80 0.00 -12.96
C GLY A 22 -4.72 -1.52 -13.15
N GLN A 23 -3.75 -2.22 -12.54
CA GLN A 23 -3.63 -3.68 -12.63
C GLN A 23 -4.85 -4.38 -12.01
N LYS A 24 -5.52 -5.25 -12.76
CA LYS A 24 -6.57 -6.13 -12.21
C LYS A 24 -5.97 -7.07 -11.15
N THR A 25 -6.48 -7.06 -9.93
CA THR A 25 -5.93 -7.80 -8.79
C THR A 25 -7.03 -8.25 -7.83
N MET A 26 -6.77 -9.34 -7.09
CA MET A 26 -7.44 -9.59 -5.82
C MET A 26 -6.70 -8.85 -4.68
N PHE A 27 -7.36 -8.61 -3.56
CA PHE A 27 -6.75 -8.02 -2.37
C PHE A 27 -6.87 -8.95 -1.17
N ILE A 28 -5.80 -9.00 -0.38
CA ILE A 28 -5.79 -9.58 0.96
C ILE A 28 -5.37 -8.49 1.93
N ARG A 29 -6.24 -8.15 2.88
CA ARG A 29 -5.94 -7.18 3.94
C ARG A 29 -5.72 -7.90 5.26
N THR A 30 -4.51 -7.83 5.81
CA THR A 30 -4.18 -8.40 7.11
C THR A 30 -4.55 -7.48 8.29
N ALA A 31 -4.40 -7.98 9.52
CA ALA A 31 -4.59 -7.18 10.73
C ALA A 31 -3.27 -6.92 11.45
N GLY A 32 -3.19 -5.78 12.15
CA GLY A 32 -2.06 -5.35 12.96
C GLY A 32 -1.15 -4.36 12.23
N CYS A 33 -0.72 -3.30 12.91
CA CYS A 33 0.23 -2.34 12.37
C CYS A 33 1.13 -1.85 13.52
N ASP A 34 2.41 -1.65 13.25
CA ASP A 34 3.36 -1.04 14.19
C ASP A 34 3.33 0.49 14.16
N TYR A 35 2.53 1.07 13.26
CA TYR A 35 2.29 2.51 13.12
C TYR A 35 0.83 2.84 13.42
N SER A 36 0.58 4.08 13.83
CA SER A 36 -0.75 4.65 14.13
C SER A 36 -0.96 5.99 13.42
N CYS A 37 -0.84 5.96 12.08
CA CYS A 37 -0.92 7.16 11.25
C CYS A 37 -2.26 7.90 11.47
N SER A 38 -2.20 9.23 11.67
CA SER A 38 -3.36 10.09 11.95
C SER A 38 -4.45 10.04 10.88
N TRP A 39 -4.08 9.85 9.62
CA TRP A 39 -4.97 9.83 8.45
C TRP A 39 -5.13 8.43 7.84
N CYS A 40 -4.90 7.35 8.61
CA CYS A 40 -5.03 5.99 8.10
C CYS A 40 -6.45 5.68 7.61
N ASP A 41 -6.63 5.53 6.29
CA ASP A 41 -7.90 5.13 5.65
C ASP A 41 -8.42 3.76 6.12
N SER A 42 -7.49 2.91 6.59
CA SER A 42 -7.73 1.54 7.01
C SER A 42 -7.46 1.35 8.51
N ALA A 43 -7.75 2.37 9.34
CA ALA A 43 -7.48 2.35 10.78
C ALA A 43 -8.04 1.11 11.51
N PHE A 44 -9.17 0.58 11.03
CA PHE A 44 -9.81 -0.64 11.54
C PHE A 44 -8.89 -1.87 11.57
N THR A 45 -7.81 -1.85 10.78
CA THR A 45 -6.80 -2.91 10.77
C THR A 45 -5.94 -2.96 12.03
N TRP A 46 -5.86 -1.89 12.82
CA TRP A 46 -4.97 -1.82 13.99
C TRP A 46 -5.54 -1.11 15.22
N ASP A 47 -6.60 -0.30 15.08
CA ASP A 47 -7.22 0.44 16.20
C ASP A 47 -8.09 -0.43 17.14
N GLY A 48 -8.27 -1.72 16.80
CA GLY A 48 -9.03 -2.69 17.57
C GLY A 48 -10.54 -2.73 17.25
N SER A 49 -11.07 -1.79 16.46
CA SER A 49 -12.50 -1.71 16.12
C SER A 49 -13.00 -2.94 15.35
N ALA A 50 -12.15 -3.57 14.54
CA ALA A 50 -12.45 -4.79 13.81
C ALA A 50 -11.79 -6.05 14.40
N LYS A 51 -11.30 -6.03 15.65
CA LYS A 51 -10.56 -7.15 16.24
C LYS A 51 -11.36 -8.47 16.23
N GLN A 52 -12.67 -8.41 16.41
CA GLN A 52 -13.56 -9.58 16.39
C GLN A 52 -13.83 -10.11 14.97
N GLN A 53 -13.50 -9.34 13.93
CA GLN A 53 -13.66 -9.71 12.53
C GLN A 53 -12.39 -10.39 11.97
N VAL A 54 -11.29 -10.41 12.74
CA VAL A 54 -10.03 -11.01 12.30
C VAL A 54 -10.20 -12.52 12.20
N ARG A 55 -10.08 -13.04 10.97
CA ARG A 55 -10.11 -14.47 10.66
C ARG A 55 -8.68 -15.00 10.67
N GLN A 56 -8.43 -16.04 11.47
CA GLN A 56 -7.14 -16.73 11.48
C GLN A 56 -7.15 -17.83 10.42
N MET A 57 -6.55 -17.55 9.27
CA MET A 57 -6.65 -18.40 8.08
C MET A 57 -5.30 -19.04 7.74
N ALA A 58 -5.30 -20.32 7.39
CA ALA A 58 -4.18 -20.98 6.76
C ALA A 58 -4.01 -20.49 5.31
N PRO A 59 -2.79 -20.56 4.73
CA PRO A 59 -2.54 -20.18 3.34
C PRO A 59 -3.51 -20.79 2.32
N GLU A 60 -3.85 -22.07 2.49
CA GLU A 60 -4.75 -22.81 1.62
C GLU A 60 -6.21 -22.34 1.79
N GLU A 61 -6.62 -21.95 3.00
CA GLU A 61 -7.96 -21.36 3.24
C GLU A 61 -8.08 -20.01 2.51
N ILE A 62 -7.02 -19.20 2.52
CA ILE A 62 -6.97 -17.92 1.80
C ILE A 62 -7.02 -18.15 0.29
N TRP A 63 -6.26 -19.12 -0.23
CA TRP A 63 -6.28 -19.47 -1.64
C TRP A 63 -7.67 -19.93 -2.10
N ASN A 64 -8.32 -20.81 -1.34
CA ASN A 64 -9.65 -21.29 -1.67
C ASN A 64 -10.67 -20.15 -1.71
N GLU A 65 -10.62 -19.20 -0.77
CA GLU A 65 -11.51 -18.03 -0.77
C GLU A 65 -11.22 -17.08 -1.95
N LEU A 66 -9.96 -16.89 -2.33
CA LEU A 66 -9.60 -16.12 -3.53
C LEU A 66 -10.21 -16.74 -4.79
N VAL A 67 -10.12 -18.06 -4.94
CA VAL A 67 -10.70 -18.80 -6.08
C VAL A 67 -12.22 -18.79 -6.04
N GLU A 68 -12.82 -18.91 -4.85
CA GLU A 68 -14.28 -18.84 -4.68
C GLU A 68 -14.83 -17.48 -5.14
N ILE A 69 -14.16 -16.39 -4.79
CA ILE A 69 -14.60 -15.03 -5.16
C ILE A 69 -14.23 -14.70 -6.60
N GLY A 70 -12.98 -14.96 -7.00
CA GLY A 70 -12.41 -14.50 -8.27
C GLY A 70 -12.54 -15.48 -9.43
N GLY A 71 -12.80 -16.76 -9.16
CA GLY A 71 -12.73 -17.83 -10.16
C GLY A 71 -11.39 -17.82 -10.89
N GLU A 72 -11.43 -17.88 -12.23
CA GLU A 72 -10.25 -17.79 -13.09
C GLU A 72 -9.94 -16.34 -13.53
N ASN A 73 -10.63 -15.34 -12.98
CA ASN A 73 -10.57 -13.97 -13.48
C ASN A 73 -9.45 -13.11 -12.86
N PHE A 74 -8.43 -13.72 -12.26
CA PHE A 74 -7.28 -13.02 -11.70
C PHE A 74 -5.98 -13.81 -11.90
N SER A 75 -4.87 -13.08 -12.06
CA SER A 75 -3.50 -13.63 -12.10
C SER A 75 -2.54 -12.81 -11.24
N HIS A 76 -3.12 -11.98 -10.35
CA HIS A 76 -2.42 -11.03 -9.52
C HIS A 76 -3.14 -10.84 -8.18
N VAL A 77 -2.39 -10.81 -7.08
CA VAL A 77 -2.87 -10.60 -5.70
C VAL A 77 -2.04 -9.51 -5.03
N THR A 78 -2.70 -8.51 -4.47
CA THR A 78 -2.08 -7.47 -3.65
C THR A 78 -2.29 -7.77 -2.18
N ILE A 79 -1.21 -7.94 -1.42
CA ILE A 79 -1.23 -8.15 0.02
C ILE A 79 -1.00 -6.80 0.72
N SER A 80 -1.87 -6.42 1.64
CA SER A 80 -1.85 -5.10 2.30
C SER A 80 -2.37 -5.18 3.75
N GLY A 81 -2.40 -4.01 4.42
CA GLY A 81 -3.15 -3.60 5.62
C GLY A 81 -3.00 -4.46 6.88
N GLY A 82 -3.07 -3.91 8.09
CA GLY A 82 -1.96 -3.06 8.49
C GLY A 82 -0.63 -3.82 8.34
N ASN A 83 0.47 -3.10 8.20
CA ASN A 83 1.79 -3.62 7.84
C ASN A 83 2.04 -5.16 7.74
N PRO A 84 1.87 -5.77 6.55
CA PRO A 84 2.07 -7.21 6.34
C PRO A 84 3.44 -7.75 6.76
N VAL A 85 4.49 -6.93 6.73
CA VAL A 85 5.85 -7.36 7.10
C VAL A 85 6.03 -7.68 8.59
N LEU A 86 5.00 -7.48 9.42
CA LEU A 86 4.96 -8.00 10.79
C LEU A 86 4.77 -9.53 10.83
N LEU A 87 4.27 -10.11 9.74
CA LEU A 87 3.80 -11.49 9.68
C LEU A 87 4.82 -12.36 8.95
N LYS A 88 5.59 -13.15 9.72
CA LYS A 88 6.59 -14.08 9.16
C LYS A 88 5.97 -15.18 8.28
N ASN A 89 4.76 -15.60 8.63
CA ASN A 89 4.04 -16.70 7.99
C ASN A 89 3.39 -16.34 6.65
N ILE A 90 3.43 -15.07 6.22
CA ILE A 90 3.07 -14.69 4.84
C ILE A 90 3.90 -15.45 3.82
N GLN A 91 5.13 -15.87 4.15
CA GLN A 91 5.95 -16.70 3.27
C GLN A 91 5.20 -17.93 2.71
N PHE A 92 4.38 -18.59 3.53
CA PHE A 92 3.62 -19.77 3.08
C PHE A 92 2.51 -19.41 2.10
N LEU A 93 1.86 -18.25 2.28
CA LEU A 93 0.88 -17.73 1.33
C LEU A 93 1.53 -17.38 -0.01
N ILE A 94 2.71 -16.74 0.01
CA ILE A 94 3.46 -16.43 -1.22
C ILE A 94 3.79 -17.72 -1.97
N THR A 95 4.22 -18.77 -1.27
CA THR A 95 4.46 -20.08 -1.89
C THR A 95 3.21 -20.61 -2.59
N VAL A 96 2.05 -20.66 -1.90
CA VAL A 96 0.80 -21.15 -2.47
C VAL A 96 0.38 -20.34 -3.71
N LEU A 97 0.45 -19.01 -3.64
CA LEU A 97 0.12 -18.13 -4.77
C LEU A 97 1.04 -18.39 -5.97
N LYS A 98 2.34 -18.51 -5.73
CA LYS A 98 3.34 -18.76 -6.77
C LYS A 98 3.17 -20.12 -7.44
N GLU A 99 2.89 -21.17 -6.66
CA GLU A 99 2.61 -22.52 -7.18
C GLU A 99 1.38 -22.55 -8.09
N ASN A 100 0.42 -21.65 -7.88
CA ASN A 100 -0.75 -21.46 -8.72
C ASN A 100 -0.56 -20.40 -9.82
N GLY A 101 0.68 -19.96 -10.08
CA GLY A 101 0.99 -19.02 -11.16
C GLY A 101 0.51 -17.58 -10.93
N ILE A 102 0.23 -17.20 -9.68
CA ILE A 102 -0.25 -15.87 -9.31
C ILE A 102 0.92 -14.94 -8.98
N ARG A 103 0.95 -13.76 -9.61
CA ARG A 103 1.90 -12.69 -9.28
C ARG A 103 1.46 -11.96 -8.00
N THR A 104 2.43 -11.51 -7.21
CA THR A 104 2.17 -10.86 -5.93
C THR A 104 2.71 -9.45 -5.86
N ALA A 105 1.88 -8.54 -5.35
CA ALA A 105 2.28 -7.21 -4.93
C ALA A 105 2.13 -7.07 -3.41
N ILE A 106 2.92 -6.18 -2.80
CA ILE A 106 2.79 -5.86 -1.39
C ILE A 106 2.92 -4.38 -1.08
N GLU A 107 2.13 -3.92 -0.12
CA GLU A 107 2.18 -2.56 0.41
C GLU A 107 2.69 -2.59 1.87
N THR A 108 3.77 -1.86 2.15
CA THR A 108 4.35 -1.72 3.51
C THR A 108 4.88 -0.31 3.75
N GLN A 109 4.94 0.15 5.00
CA GLN A 109 5.62 1.41 5.32
C GLN A 109 7.16 1.30 5.42
N GLY A 110 7.75 0.10 5.29
CA GLY A 110 9.20 -0.08 5.36
C GLY A 110 9.80 0.07 6.76
N SER A 111 9.03 -0.29 7.80
CA SER A 111 9.47 -0.21 9.20
C SER A 111 10.07 -1.51 9.74
N LYS A 112 9.92 -2.63 9.01
CA LYS A 112 10.46 -3.96 9.35
C LYS A 112 10.85 -4.70 8.08
N TRP A 113 11.74 -5.68 8.24
CA TRP A 113 12.21 -6.54 7.16
C TRP A 113 11.72 -7.99 7.34
N GLN A 114 11.39 -8.63 6.23
CA GLN A 114 11.19 -10.07 6.14
C GLN A 114 11.90 -10.60 4.89
N GLU A 115 12.59 -11.74 5.00
CA GLU A 115 13.30 -12.35 3.86
C GLU A 115 12.36 -12.71 2.71
N TRP A 116 11.09 -13.01 3.02
CA TRP A 116 10.10 -13.34 1.99
C TRP A 116 9.75 -12.15 1.07
N LEU A 117 10.12 -10.90 1.41
CA LEU A 117 9.99 -9.76 0.49
C LEU A 117 10.78 -9.98 -0.81
N LEU A 118 11.87 -10.76 -0.75
CA LEU A 118 12.64 -11.14 -1.94
C LEU A 118 11.88 -12.08 -2.90
N GLN A 119 10.75 -12.65 -2.45
CA GLN A 119 9.89 -13.50 -3.27
C GLN A 119 8.71 -12.74 -3.88
N ILE A 120 8.38 -11.53 -3.39
CA ILE A 120 7.33 -10.68 -3.95
C ILE A 120 7.81 -10.09 -5.28
N GLU A 121 6.94 -10.06 -6.28
CA GLU A 121 7.25 -9.48 -7.59
C GLU A 121 7.27 -7.94 -7.53
N GLU A 122 6.31 -7.34 -6.84
CA GLU A 122 6.11 -5.89 -6.84
C GLU A 122 6.01 -5.36 -5.40
N VAL A 123 7.08 -4.73 -4.90
CA VAL A 123 7.10 -4.18 -3.52
C VAL A 123 6.93 -2.67 -3.54
N THR A 124 5.84 -2.17 -2.96
CA THR A 124 5.66 -0.74 -2.68
C THR A 124 6.03 -0.45 -1.23
N ILE A 125 7.06 0.37 -1.03
CA ILE A 125 7.43 0.89 0.28
C ILE A 125 6.92 2.32 0.40
N SER A 126 6.17 2.60 1.47
CA SER A 126 5.58 3.92 1.72
C SER A 126 6.06 4.51 3.05
N PRO A 127 7.25 5.12 3.10
CA PRO A 127 7.73 5.83 4.28
C PRO A 127 6.75 6.96 4.64
N LYS A 128 6.30 7.00 5.89
CA LYS A 128 5.21 7.89 6.28
C LYS A 128 5.72 9.31 6.56
N PRO A 129 5.08 10.35 5.99
CA PRO A 129 5.50 11.73 6.14
C PRO A 129 5.08 12.32 7.50
N PRO A 130 5.57 13.51 7.88
CA PRO A 130 5.28 14.11 9.19
C PRO A 130 3.79 14.33 9.49
N SER A 131 2.94 14.52 8.49
CA SER A 131 1.49 14.72 8.70
C SER A 131 0.84 13.51 9.35
N SER A 132 1.42 12.32 9.13
CA SER A 132 0.97 11.05 9.72
C SER A 132 1.25 10.96 11.21
N LYS A 133 2.03 11.88 11.78
CA LYS A 133 2.56 11.88 13.16
C LYS A 133 3.54 10.75 13.48
N MET A 134 3.96 9.98 12.48
CA MET A 134 4.95 8.92 12.66
C MET A 134 6.36 9.44 12.37
N LYS A 135 7.37 8.74 12.91
CA LYS A 135 8.78 9.04 12.64
C LYS A 135 9.39 7.90 11.84
N THR A 136 9.88 8.21 10.65
CA THR A 136 10.58 7.25 9.80
C THR A 136 11.92 6.86 10.42
N ASP A 137 12.12 5.56 10.62
CA ASP A 137 13.42 5.00 10.96
C ASP A 137 14.23 4.81 9.67
N PHE A 138 15.05 5.80 9.34
CA PHE A 138 15.87 5.76 8.14
C PHE A 138 16.96 4.69 8.20
N ILE A 139 17.40 4.25 9.38
CA ILE A 139 18.40 3.17 9.50
C ILE A 139 17.77 1.85 9.04
N MET A 140 16.54 1.58 9.49
CA MET A 140 15.78 0.42 9.02
C MET A 140 15.47 0.53 7.53
N LEU A 141 15.00 1.70 7.06
CA LEU A 141 14.68 1.90 5.66
C LEU A 141 15.92 1.69 4.77
N ASP A 142 17.09 2.23 5.12
CA ASP A 142 18.35 1.99 4.39
C ASP A 142 18.71 0.50 4.30
N SER A 143 18.46 -0.25 5.39
CA SER A 143 18.68 -1.70 5.40
C SER A 143 17.76 -2.41 4.40
N ILE A 144 16.47 -2.06 4.39
CA ILE A 144 15.48 -2.64 3.48
C ILE A 144 15.81 -2.31 2.03
N ILE A 145 16.09 -1.05 1.71
CA ILE A 145 16.40 -0.60 0.35
C ILE A 145 17.63 -1.33 -0.21
N ARG A 146 18.71 -1.46 0.58
CA ARG A 146 19.90 -2.24 0.17
C ARG A 146 19.59 -3.71 -0.11
N LYS A 147 18.72 -4.33 0.68
CA LYS A 147 18.35 -5.74 0.47
C LYS A 147 17.49 -5.94 -0.77
N LEU A 148 16.74 -4.91 -1.19
CA LEU A 148 15.87 -4.95 -2.37
C LEU A 148 16.54 -4.47 -3.66
N GLU A 149 17.82 -4.06 -3.63
CA GLU A 149 18.51 -3.43 -4.78
C GLU A 149 18.48 -4.27 -6.08
N ARG A 150 18.27 -5.58 -5.99
CA ARG A 150 18.16 -6.50 -7.14
C ARG A 150 16.72 -6.92 -7.47
N LYS A 151 15.74 -6.19 -6.97
CA LYS A 151 14.31 -6.49 -7.11
C LYS A 151 13.58 -5.28 -7.67
N ASP A 152 12.43 -5.53 -8.27
CA ASP A 152 11.51 -4.47 -8.66
C ASP A 152 10.75 -3.99 -7.41
N PHE A 153 11.03 -2.77 -6.99
CA PHE A 153 10.34 -2.11 -5.89
C PHE A 153 10.23 -0.61 -6.15
N SER A 154 9.30 0.03 -5.46
CA SER A 154 9.08 1.47 -5.56
C SER A 154 8.95 2.12 -4.18
N LEU A 155 9.18 3.43 -4.17
CA LEU A 155 8.90 4.28 -3.01
C LEU A 155 7.68 5.15 -3.31
N LYS A 156 6.74 5.21 -2.36
CA LYS A 156 5.50 5.99 -2.50
C LYS A 156 5.24 6.84 -1.25
N VAL A 157 5.35 8.15 -1.38
CA VAL A 157 5.09 9.09 -0.27
C VAL A 157 3.74 9.78 -0.49
N VAL A 158 2.86 9.68 0.50
CA VAL A 158 1.59 10.41 0.52
C VAL A 158 1.84 11.85 0.92
N VAL A 159 1.16 12.82 0.30
CA VAL A 159 1.34 14.25 0.53
C VAL A 159 0.00 14.88 0.87
N PHE A 160 -0.10 15.45 2.08
CA PHE A 160 -1.22 16.27 2.52
C PHE A 160 -0.86 17.75 2.50
N GLU A 161 0.34 18.06 2.98
CA GLU A 161 0.81 19.42 3.24
C GLU A 161 2.20 19.68 2.63
N ASP A 162 2.62 20.95 2.62
CA ASP A 162 3.90 21.34 2.05
C ASP A 162 5.11 20.66 2.69
N TYR A 163 5.07 20.47 4.01
CA TYR A 163 6.14 19.79 4.75
C TYR A 163 6.19 18.29 4.46
N ASP A 164 5.10 17.67 3.97
CA ASP A 164 5.11 16.28 3.50
C ASP A 164 5.81 16.20 2.13
N PHE A 165 5.59 17.19 1.26
CA PHE A 165 6.29 17.28 -0.01
C PHE A 165 7.80 17.47 0.20
N GLU A 166 8.21 18.33 1.13
CA GLU A 166 9.62 18.50 1.50
C GLU A 166 10.22 17.20 2.06
N TYR A 167 9.45 16.46 2.85
CA TYR A 167 9.84 15.13 3.30
C TYR A 167 10.01 14.17 2.11
N ALA A 168 9.08 14.18 1.16
CA ALA A 168 9.19 13.36 -0.04
C ALA A 168 10.45 13.68 -0.86
N VAL A 169 10.80 14.97 -1.00
CA VAL A 169 12.06 15.41 -1.65
C VAL A 169 13.27 14.82 -0.92
N LYS A 170 13.28 14.83 0.42
CA LYS A 170 14.37 14.24 1.22
C LYS A 170 14.48 12.73 0.99
N VAL A 171 13.35 12.01 0.93
CA VAL A 171 13.35 10.56 0.67
C VAL A 171 13.84 10.27 -0.74
N HIS A 172 13.34 10.98 -1.76
CA HIS A 172 13.75 10.77 -3.14
C HIS A 172 15.24 11.05 -3.36
N LYS A 173 15.77 12.15 -2.81
CA LYS A 173 17.22 12.44 -2.82
C LYS A 173 18.06 11.36 -2.15
N ARG A 174 17.54 10.71 -1.10
CA ARG A 174 18.25 9.66 -0.37
C ARG A 174 18.35 8.37 -1.19
N TYR A 175 17.35 8.10 -2.03
CA TYR A 175 17.26 6.88 -2.85
C TYR A 175 17.02 7.23 -4.33
N PRO A 176 17.97 7.89 -5.00
CA PRO A 176 17.75 8.51 -6.32
C PRO A 176 17.53 7.49 -7.45
N HIS A 177 17.86 6.22 -7.26
CA HIS A 177 17.71 5.15 -8.25
C HIS A 177 16.40 4.37 -8.11
N VAL A 178 15.62 4.65 -7.07
CA VAL A 178 14.38 3.92 -6.80
C VAL A 178 13.21 4.65 -7.46
N PRO A 179 12.38 3.98 -8.28
CA PRO A 179 11.16 4.56 -8.81
C PRO A 179 10.33 5.23 -7.71
N PHE A 180 10.07 6.52 -7.86
CA PHE A 180 9.48 7.35 -6.81
C PHE A 180 8.09 7.86 -7.19
N PHE A 181 7.16 7.75 -6.25
CA PHE A 181 5.76 8.10 -6.44
C PHE A 181 5.31 9.08 -5.35
N LEU A 182 4.64 10.14 -5.78
CA LEU A 182 3.90 11.06 -4.92
C LEU A 182 2.42 10.70 -5.01
N GLN A 183 1.77 10.53 -3.87
CA GLN A 183 0.36 10.22 -3.78
C GLN A 183 -0.41 11.34 -3.08
N VAL A 184 -1.56 11.70 -3.64
CA VAL A 184 -2.48 12.65 -3.00
C VAL A 184 -3.02 12.07 -1.70
N GLY A 185 -2.96 12.83 -0.60
CA GLY A 185 -3.57 12.46 0.67
C GLY A 185 -5.08 12.68 0.69
N ASN A 186 -5.82 11.68 1.17
CA ASN A 186 -7.25 11.77 1.49
C ASN A 186 -7.44 12.06 2.98
N ASP A 187 -7.90 13.28 3.30
CA ASP A 187 -8.13 13.77 4.66
C ASP A 187 -9.53 13.46 5.20
N ASP A 188 -10.47 13.10 4.31
CA ASP A 188 -11.83 12.74 4.67
C ASP A 188 -12.13 11.29 4.28
N THR A 189 -11.69 10.38 5.13
CA THR A 189 -11.84 8.93 4.95
C THR A 189 -13.20 8.40 5.42
N LYS A 190 -14.11 9.30 5.85
CA LYS A 190 -15.40 8.93 6.46
C LYS A 190 -16.60 9.55 5.75
N THR A 191 -16.40 10.57 4.92
CA THR A 191 -17.51 11.16 4.16
C THR A 191 -18.17 10.11 3.27
N MET A 192 -19.49 10.30 3.13
CA MET A 192 -20.36 9.57 2.21
C MET A 192 -20.79 10.44 1.01
N ASP A 193 -20.32 11.70 0.95
CA ASP A 193 -20.53 12.59 -0.19
C ASP A 193 -19.38 12.41 -1.20
N ASP A 194 -19.52 11.40 -2.05
CA ASP A 194 -18.52 11.05 -3.05
C ASP A 194 -18.26 12.21 -4.04
N ALA A 195 -19.29 12.97 -4.41
CA ALA A 195 -19.13 14.08 -5.36
C ALA A 195 -18.26 15.20 -4.79
N ALA A 196 -18.48 15.57 -3.52
CA ALA A 196 -17.64 16.54 -2.83
C ALA A 196 -16.21 16.00 -2.62
N LEU A 197 -16.08 14.72 -2.23
CA LEU A 197 -14.79 14.07 -2.03
C LEU A 197 -13.96 14.06 -3.31
N ILE A 198 -14.52 13.57 -4.42
CA ILE A 198 -13.83 13.49 -5.72
C ILE A 198 -13.36 14.87 -6.16
N LYS A 199 -14.23 15.88 -6.06
CA LYS A 199 -13.87 17.26 -6.41
C LYS A 199 -12.69 17.77 -5.57
N ASN A 200 -12.71 17.54 -4.26
CA ASN A 200 -11.62 17.93 -3.36
C ASN A 200 -10.31 17.20 -3.70
N LEU A 201 -10.36 15.88 -3.92
CA LEU A 201 -9.19 15.09 -4.28
C LEU A 201 -8.57 15.52 -5.61
N LEU A 202 -9.38 15.85 -6.62
CA LEU A 202 -8.88 16.36 -7.91
C LEU A 202 -8.22 17.74 -7.75
N GLN A 203 -8.77 18.63 -6.93
CA GLN A 203 -8.14 19.92 -6.62
C GLN A 203 -6.80 19.76 -5.90
N LYS A 204 -6.71 18.80 -4.96
CA LYS A 204 -5.44 18.47 -4.30
C LYS A 204 -4.44 17.85 -5.27
N TYR A 205 -4.92 17.03 -6.20
CA TYR A 205 -4.09 16.40 -7.22
C TYR A 205 -3.46 17.45 -8.15
N GLU A 206 -4.26 18.39 -8.64
CA GLU A 206 -3.80 19.52 -9.45
C GLU A 206 -2.70 20.31 -8.72
N ARG A 207 -2.93 20.71 -7.47
CA ARG A 207 -1.93 21.42 -6.65
C ARG A 207 -0.63 20.64 -6.48
N LEU A 208 -0.72 19.33 -6.24
CA LEU A 208 0.46 18.47 -6.10
C LEU A 208 1.23 18.37 -7.43
N ILE A 209 0.54 18.27 -8.56
CA ILE A 209 1.16 18.30 -9.90
C ILE A 209 1.89 19.63 -10.12
N GLU A 210 1.20 20.76 -9.93
CA GLU A 210 1.77 22.10 -10.11
C GLU A 210 3.04 22.31 -9.28
N LYS A 211 3.02 21.85 -8.03
CA LYS A 211 4.20 21.90 -7.17
C LYS A 211 5.32 20.99 -7.66
N THR A 212 4.99 19.78 -8.11
CA THR A 212 5.99 18.79 -8.58
C THR A 212 6.67 19.25 -9.86
N VAL A 213 5.94 19.78 -10.84
CA VAL A 213 6.52 20.23 -12.12
C VAL A 213 7.48 21.42 -11.98
N GLN A 214 7.38 22.17 -10.88
CA GLN A 214 8.30 23.27 -10.55
C GLN A 214 9.53 22.82 -9.72
N CYS A 215 9.61 21.54 -9.35
CA CYS A 215 10.64 21.02 -8.46
C CYS A 215 11.62 20.12 -9.23
N LYS A 216 12.81 20.65 -9.57
CA LYS A 216 13.86 19.90 -10.29
C LYS A 216 14.28 18.60 -9.61
N GLU A 217 14.17 18.55 -8.28
CA GLU A 217 14.45 17.36 -7.49
C GLU A 217 13.50 16.21 -7.78
N MET A 218 12.32 16.47 -8.33
CA MET A 218 11.25 15.51 -8.57
C MET A 218 11.08 15.17 -10.06
N ASN A 219 12.08 15.44 -10.90
CA ASN A 219 11.99 15.21 -12.35
C ASN A 219 11.67 13.75 -12.73
N ASP A 220 12.07 12.78 -11.92
CA ASP A 220 11.80 11.35 -12.14
C ASP A 220 10.68 10.79 -11.23
N ALA A 221 9.97 11.68 -10.52
CA ALA A 221 8.84 11.29 -9.68
C ALA A 221 7.54 11.18 -10.50
N LYS A 222 6.71 10.21 -10.16
CA LYS A 222 5.36 10.05 -10.71
C LYS A 222 4.32 10.58 -9.72
N VAL A 223 3.41 11.44 -10.16
CA VAL A 223 2.35 12.00 -9.31
C VAL A 223 1.03 11.30 -9.62
N LEU A 224 0.46 10.59 -8.65
CA LEU A 224 -0.76 9.80 -8.83
C LEU A 224 -1.81 10.14 -7.75
N PRO A 225 -3.12 10.05 -8.09
CA PRO A 225 -4.18 10.04 -7.09
C PRO A 225 -4.38 8.62 -6.55
N GLN A 226 -5.38 8.45 -5.68
CA GLN A 226 -5.96 7.14 -5.37
C GLN A 226 -7.10 6.87 -6.35
N LEU A 227 -6.85 6.10 -7.41
CA LEU A 227 -7.85 5.89 -8.48
C LEU A 227 -9.14 5.27 -7.97
N HIS A 228 -9.05 4.31 -7.04
CA HIS A 228 -10.22 3.68 -6.43
C HIS A 228 -11.09 4.69 -5.66
N ALA A 229 -10.49 5.68 -5.00
CA ALA A 229 -11.23 6.72 -4.28
C ALA A 229 -11.95 7.69 -5.23
N LEU A 230 -11.40 7.90 -6.44
CA LEU A 230 -12.07 8.68 -7.48
C LEU A 230 -13.27 7.96 -8.10
N VAL A 231 -13.30 6.62 -8.03
CA VAL A 231 -14.38 5.80 -8.62
C VAL A 231 -15.45 5.41 -7.58
N TRP A 232 -15.04 5.06 -6.36
CA TRP A 232 -15.90 4.49 -5.33
C TRP A 232 -15.85 5.23 -3.98
N GLY A 233 -15.21 6.40 -3.92
CA GLY A 233 -15.08 7.15 -2.67
C GLY A 233 -14.37 6.35 -1.58
N ASN A 234 -14.92 6.39 -0.37
CA ASN A 234 -14.37 5.67 0.80
C ASN A 234 -14.95 4.25 0.96
N LYS A 235 -15.60 3.71 -0.07
CA LYS A 235 -16.19 2.37 -0.01
C LYS A 235 -15.10 1.32 0.22
N ARG A 236 -15.37 0.36 1.12
CA ARG A 236 -14.49 -0.79 1.40
C ARG A 236 -14.80 -1.97 0.50
N GLY A 237 -13.84 -2.88 0.36
CA GLY A 237 -14.00 -4.13 -0.38
C GLY A 237 -14.22 -3.95 -1.88
N VAL A 238 -13.69 -2.86 -2.45
CA VAL A 238 -13.77 -2.52 -3.88
C VAL A 238 -12.41 -2.31 -4.47
#